data_AF-A0A2C5XUJ3-F1
#
_entry.id   AF-A0A2C5XUJ3-F1
#
_cell.length_a   1.000
_cell.length_b   1.000
_cell.length_c   1.000
_cell.angle_alpha   90.00
_cell.angle_beta   90.00
_cell.angle_gamma   90.00
#
_symmetry.space_group_name_H-M   'P 1'
#
loop_
_entity.id
_entity.type
_entity.pdbx_description
1 polymer ?
#
loop_
_entity_poly.entity_id
_entity_poly.type
_entity_poly.pdbx_seq_one_letter_code
_entity_poly.pdbx_strand_id
1 'polypeptide(L)'
;MWQAKGRPRIAFLEGDDRKLMEDGGPLELEPAELAIACRERGLDTLGKGETELRGLLADWLRLTAAEDAAERRRRMATLLLTRPENWPRQRDFAVPAWEL
;
A
#
# COMPACT_ATOMS: atom_id res chain seq x y z
N MET A 1 -0.23 -12.21 -18.03
CA MET A 1 0.69 -11.31 -17.28
C MET A 1 0.51 -11.37 -15.76
N TRP A 2 -0.70 -11.59 -15.22
CA TRP A 2 -0.94 -11.65 -13.77
C TRP A 2 0.02 -12.59 -13.00
N GLN A 3 0.08 -13.86 -13.38
CA GLN A 3 0.92 -14.85 -12.69
C GLN A 3 2.42 -14.51 -12.71
N ALA A 4 2.90 -13.89 -13.80
CA ALA A 4 4.32 -13.59 -13.98
C ALA A 4 4.74 -12.23 -13.40
N LYS A 5 3.82 -11.27 -13.24
CA LYS A 5 4.14 -9.89 -12.83
C LYS A 5 3.31 -9.38 -11.66
N GLY A 6 1.99 -9.60 -11.67
CA GLY A 6 1.09 -9.07 -10.65
C GLY A 6 1.17 -9.82 -9.33
N ARG A 7 1.09 -11.15 -9.37
CA ARG A 7 1.23 -12.01 -8.18
C ARG A 7 2.55 -11.79 -7.43
N PRO A 8 3.74 -11.79 -8.07
CA PRO A 8 4.99 -11.49 -7.35
C PRO A 8 5.03 -10.06 -6.83
N ARG A 9 4.43 -9.08 -7.53
CA ARG A 9 4.35 -7.69 -7.05
C ARG A 9 3.54 -7.57 -5.77
N ILE A 10 2.36 -8.20 -5.71
CA ILE A 10 1.53 -8.19 -4.50
C ILE A 10 2.24 -8.91 -3.35
N ALA A 11 2.88 -10.05 -3.61
CA ALA A 11 3.63 -10.77 -2.57
C ALA A 11 4.80 -9.94 -2.01
N PHE A 12 5.50 -9.20 -2.87
CA PHE A 12 6.54 -8.26 -2.45
C PHE A 12 5.98 -7.17 -1.54
N LEU A 13 4.90 -6.49 -1.95
CA LEU A 13 4.28 -5.42 -1.15
C LEU A 13 3.70 -5.94 0.17
N GLU A 14 3.13 -7.14 0.18
CA GLU A 14 2.65 -7.78 1.41
C GLU A 14 3.79 -8.06 2.41
N GLY A 15 4.95 -8.51 1.91
CA GLY A 15 6.13 -8.70 2.74
C GLY A 15 6.71 -7.38 3.26
N ASP A 16 6.75 -6.36 2.40
CA ASP A 16 7.24 -5.02 2.73
C ASP A 16 6.34 -4.31 3.75
N ASP A 17 5.01 -4.32 3.53
CA ASP A 17 4.00 -3.77 4.46
C ASP A 17 4.14 -4.40 5.86
N ARG A 18 4.38 -5.71 5.94
CA ARG A 18 4.57 -6.39 7.23
C ARG A 18 5.81 -5.86 7.95
N LYS A 19 6.95 -5.77 7.27
CA LYS A 19 8.20 -5.24 7.86
C LYS A 19 8.04 -3.80 8.31
N LEU A 20 7.43 -2.97 7.47
CA LEU A 20 7.12 -1.58 7.83
C LEU A 20 6.33 -1.51 9.13
N MET A 21 5.30 -2.34 9.30
CA MET A 21 4.50 -2.35 10.53
C MET A 21 5.28 -2.86 11.75
N GLU A 22 6.19 -3.82 11.57
CA GLU A 22 7.07 -4.33 12.63
C GLU A 22 8.11 -3.27 13.07
N ASP A 23 8.60 -2.47 12.12
CA ASP A 23 9.66 -1.48 12.33
C ASP A 23 9.14 -0.06 12.69
N GLY A 24 7.89 0.07 13.13
CA GLY A 24 7.32 1.36 13.59
C GLY A 24 6.64 2.21 12.51
N GLY A 25 6.51 1.69 11.30
CA GLY A 25 5.70 2.25 10.24
C GLY A 25 6.34 3.46 9.55
N PRO A 26 5.54 4.32 8.90
CA PRO A 26 6.05 5.41 8.08
C PRO A 26 6.86 6.46 8.85
N LEU A 27 6.83 6.48 10.19
CA LEU A 27 7.54 7.47 11.01
C LEU A 27 9.02 7.14 11.19
N GLU A 28 9.39 5.86 11.13
CA GLU A 28 10.76 5.40 11.36
C GLU A 28 11.59 5.37 10.06
N LEU A 29 10.95 5.60 8.91
CA LEU A 29 11.65 5.63 7.63
C LEU A 29 12.48 6.90 7.43
N GLU A 30 13.67 6.73 6.89
CA GLU A 30 14.44 7.84 6.33
C GLU A 30 13.72 8.46 5.12
N PRO A 31 13.98 9.73 4.77
CA PRO A 31 13.27 10.40 3.68
C PRO A 31 13.38 9.65 2.32
N ALA A 32 14.53 9.04 2.05
CA ALA A 32 14.75 8.26 0.83
C ALA A 32 13.94 6.95 0.83
N GLU A 33 13.92 6.23 1.96
CA GLU A 33 13.16 5.00 2.12
C GLU A 33 11.66 5.26 2.05
N LEU A 34 11.19 6.36 2.64
CA LEU A 34 9.81 6.81 2.56
C LEU A 34 9.39 7.05 1.10
N ALA A 35 10.21 7.76 0.33
CA ALA A 35 9.94 8.01 -1.08
C ALA A 35 9.95 6.71 -1.91
N ILE A 36 10.86 5.78 -1.63
CA ILE A 36 10.88 4.45 -2.26
C ILE A 36 9.61 3.68 -1.91
N ALA A 37 9.28 3.55 -0.63
CA ALA A 37 8.09 2.84 -0.16
C ALA A 37 6.81 3.39 -0.79
N CYS A 38 6.70 4.72 -0.91
CA CYS A 38 5.59 5.37 -1.61
C CYS A 38 5.55 4.98 -3.09
N ARG A 39 6.67 5.12 -3.80
CA ARG A 39 6.75 4.79 -5.24
C ARG A 39 6.46 3.32 -5.52
N GLU A 40 6.90 2.41 -4.65
CA GLU A 40 6.59 0.98 -4.78
C GLU A 40 5.07 0.70 -4.69
N ARG A 41 4.31 1.57 -4.03
CA ARG A 41 2.84 1.50 -3.93
C ARG A 41 2.12 2.32 -5.00
N GLY A 42 2.86 2.83 -5.99
CA GLY A 42 2.30 3.65 -7.08
C GLY A 42 1.89 5.06 -6.65
N LEU A 43 2.37 5.52 -5.48
CA LEU A 43 2.13 6.87 -5.00
C LEU A 43 3.05 7.86 -5.73
N ASP A 44 2.49 8.98 -6.17
CA ASP A 44 3.28 10.08 -6.70
C ASP A 44 4.10 10.71 -5.58
N THR A 45 5.41 10.86 -5.79
CA THR A 45 6.33 11.47 -4.82
C THR A 45 6.88 12.82 -5.29
N LEU A 46 6.60 13.23 -6.53
CA LEU A 46 7.20 14.43 -7.10
C LEU A 46 6.60 15.69 -6.46
N GLY A 47 7.46 16.53 -5.89
CA GLY A 47 7.04 17.80 -5.27
C GLY A 47 6.29 17.65 -3.94
N LYS A 48 6.16 16.43 -3.40
CA LYS A 48 5.53 16.16 -2.10
C LYS A 48 6.54 16.28 -0.96
N GLY A 49 6.12 16.88 0.14
CA GLY A 49 6.90 16.94 1.38
C GLY A 49 6.84 15.63 2.18
N GLU A 50 7.78 15.43 3.09
CA GLU A 50 7.82 14.21 3.92
C GLU A 50 6.52 13.95 4.68
N THR A 51 5.93 14.99 5.30
CA THR A 51 4.67 14.84 6.05
C THR A 51 3.55 14.28 5.18
N GLU A 52 3.46 14.73 3.93
CA GLU A 52 2.47 14.25 2.97
C GLU A 52 2.73 12.79 2.59
N LEU A 53 3.99 12.43 2.33
CA LEU A 53 4.38 11.06 2.02
C LEU A 53 4.12 10.10 3.18
N ARG A 54 4.42 10.51 4.43
CA ARG A 54 4.11 9.70 5.62
C ARG A 54 2.61 9.50 5.78
N GLY A 55 1.81 10.54 5.51
CA GLY A 55 0.35 10.45 5.49
C GLY A 55 -0.16 9.46 4.44
N LEU A 56 0.32 9.56 3.20
CA LEU A 56 -0.07 8.65 2.12
C LEU A 56 0.31 7.19 2.41
N LEU A 57 1.51 6.96 2.93
CA LEU A 57 1.96 5.61 3.29
C LEU A 57 1.17 5.06 4.49
N ALA A 58 0.86 5.89 5.48
CA ALA A 58 0.03 5.51 6.62
C ALA A 58 -1.39 5.13 6.16
N ASP A 59 -1.98 5.91 5.24
CA ASP A 59 -3.29 5.59 4.68
C ASP A 59 -3.28 4.28 3.89
N TRP A 60 -2.24 4.04 3.08
CA TRP A 60 -2.05 2.74 2.43
C TRP A 60 -2.08 1.61 3.45
N LEU A 61 -1.19 1.64 4.45
CA LEU A 61 -1.05 0.56 5.45
C LEU A 61 -2.36 0.34 6.22
N ARG A 62 -3.04 1.43 6.60
CA ARG A 62 -4.33 1.38 7.30
C ARG A 62 -5.43 0.75 6.46
N LEU A 63 -5.51 1.10 5.17
CA LEU A 63 -6.57 0.64 4.28
C LEU A 63 -6.35 -0.79 3.80
N THR A 64 -5.10 -1.23 3.65
CA THR A 64 -4.75 -2.60 3.27
C THR A 64 -4.70 -3.57 4.45
N ALA A 65 -4.59 -3.08 5.69
CA ALA A 65 -4.64 -3.93 6.87
C ALA A 65 -5.91 -4.80 6.87
N ALA A 66 -5.70 -6.12 6.94
CA ALA A 66 -6.72 -7.14 7.12
C ALA A 66 -6.06 -8.38 7.74
N GLU A 67 -6.84 -9.13 8.53
CA GLU A 67 -6.38 -10.38 9.15
C GLU A 67 -6.23 -11.49 8.12
N ASP A 68 -7.20 -11.60 7.21
CA ASP A 68 -7.13 -12.53 6.09
C ASP A 68 -6.16 -12.02 5.01
N ALA A 69 -5.21 -12.87 4.64
CA ALA A 69 -4.21 -12.55 3.62
C ALA A 69 -4.85 -12.35 2.25
N ALA A 70 -5.87 -13.13 1.88
CA ALA A 70 -6.53 -12.98 0.59
C ALA A 70 -7.29 -11.64 0.51
N GLU A 71 -7.98 -11.24 1.58
CA GLU A 71 -8.62 -9.94 1.70
C GLU A 71 -7.62 -8.79 1.61
N ARG A 72 -6.50 -8.85 2.34
CA ARG A 72 -5.43 -7.85 2.25
C ARG A 72 -4.95 -7.65 0.82
N ARG A 73 -4.72 -8.74 0.07
CA ARG A 73 -4.31 -8.67 -1.34
C ARG A 73 -5.37 -8.02 -2.22
N ARG A 74 -6.65 -8.30 -1.97
CA ARG A 74 -7.77 -7.65 -2.70
C ARG A 74 -7.84 -6.16 -2.38
N ARG A 75 -7.65 -5.76 -1.12
CA ARG A 75 -7.54 -4.34 -0.70
C ARG A 75 -6.37 -3.64 -1.41
N MET A 76 -5.17 -4.26 -1.43
CA MET A 76 -4.00 -3.75 -2.15
C MET A 76 -4.29 -3.56 -3.64
N ALA A 77 -4.90 -4.54 -4.29
CA ALA A 77 -5.27 -4.43 -5.71
C ALA A 77 -6.25 -3.29 -5.97
N THR A 78 -7.24 -3.09 -5.09
CA THR A 78 -8.16 -1.94 -5.17
C THR A 78 -7.39 -0.62 -5.13
N LEU A 79 -6.47 -0.45 -4.17
CA LEU A 79 -5.72 0.80 -4.03
C LEU A 79 -4.73 1.03 -5.19
N LEU A 80 -4.07 -0.02 -5.71
CA LEU A 80 -3.17 0.10 -6.87
C LEU A 80 -3.90 0.51 -8.15
N LEU A 81 -5.19 0.20 -8.25
CA LEU A 81 -6.04 0.53 -9.40
C LEU A 81 -6.85 1.82 -9.18
N THR A 82 -6.68 2.49 -8.04
CA THR A 82 -7.41 3.70 -7.66
C THR A 82 -6.41 4.80 -7.35
N ARG A 83 -6.60 5.99 -7.94
CA ARG A 83 -5.72 7.11 -7.61
C ARG A 83 -5.86 7.49 -6.12
N PRO A 84 -4.78 7.91 -5.43
CA PRO A 84 -4.81 8.18 -4.00
C PRO A 84 -5.88 9.18 -3.56
N GLU A 85 -6.22 10.17 -4.40
CA GLU A 85 -7.25 11.17 -4.09
C GLU A 85 -8.66 10.57 -4.00
N ASN A 86 -8.86 9.38 -4.57
CA ASN A 86 -10.11 8.64 -4.57
C ASN A 86 -10.07 7.41 -3.64
N TRP A 87 -9.03 7.28 -2.82
CA TRP A 87 -8.98 6.19 -1.85
C TRP A 87 -10.12 6.29 -0.83
N PRO A 88 -10.64 5.14 -0.38
CA PRO A 88 -11.66 5.11 0.66
C PRO A 88 -11.11 5.70 1.96
N ARG A 89 -11.95 6.47 2.67
CA ARG A 89 -11.55 7.05 3.97
C ARG A 89 -11.61 6.02 5.09
N GLN A 90 -12.57 5.10 5.01
CA GLN A 90 -12.80 4.06 6.00
C GLN A 90 -12.35 2.69 5.46
N ARG A 91 -12.20 1.71 6.36
CA ARG A 91 -11.71 0.35 6.03
C ARG A 91 -12.80 -0.59 5.50
N ASP A 92 -14.04 -0.13 5.44
CA ASP A 92 -15.25 -0.87 5.06
C ASP A 92 -15.64 -0.63 3.59
N PHE A 93 -14.66 -0.61 2.70
CA PHE A 93 -14.88 -0.41 1.28
C PHE A 93 -15.00 -1.74 0.53
N ALA A 94 -15.75 -1.73 -0.57
CA ALA A 94 -15.89 -2.89 -1.43
C ALA A 94 -14.54 -3.31 -2.03
N VAL A 95 -14.22 -4.60 -1.93
CA VAL A 95 -13.09 -5.21 -2.63
C VAL A 95 -13.61 -6.20 -3.68
N PRO A 96 -12.84 -6.48 -4.75
CA PRO A 96 -13.24 -7.44 -5.75
C PRO A 96 -13.58 -8.82 -5.15
N ALA A 97 -14.47 -9.58 -5.79
CA ALA A 97 -14.83 -10.92 -5.34
C ALA A 97 -13.89 -12.01 -5.88
N TRP A 98 -13.04 -11.70 -6.87
CA TRP A 98 -12.10 -12.66 -7.45
C TRP A 98 -10.86 -12.84 -6.57
N GLU A 99 -10.30 -14.06 -6.61
CA GLU A 99 -9.06 -14.40 -5.92
C GLU A 99 -7.83 -13.92 -6.71
N LEU A 100 -6.76 -13.60 -5.97
CA LEU A 100 -5.51 -13.03 -6.47
C LEU A 100 -4.32 -13.93 -6.17
#